data_AF-A0A9Q0XLJ1-F1
#
_entry.id   AF-A0A9Q0XLJ1-F1
#
_cell.length_a   1.000
_cell.length_b   1.000
_cell.length_c   1.000
_cell.angle_alpha   90.00
_cell.angle_beta   90.00
_cell.angle_gamma   90.00
#
_symmetry.space_group_name_H-M   'P 1'
#
loop_
_entity.id
_entity.type
_entity.pdbx_description
1 polymer ?
#
loop_
_entity_poly.entity_id
_entity_poly.type
_entity_poly.pdbx_seq_one_letter_code
_entity_poly.pdbx_strand_id
1 'polypeptide(L)'
;MHLAVVACGERLEETLIMLKSAVLFSNRKLKFHIFAEDSLKPEFERKLQEWPPSYTKKFEYHVYPISFSVGNAQEWKKLFKPCAAQRLFLPMILKDVDSLLYVDTDVLFLRPIDDLWGFLKAFNSTQLAAMAPEHEIPKIGWYSRFARHPYYGTTGVNSGVMLMNLTRIRNAQFKNSMIPTGLAWEEMLYPLYQKYKNYITWGDQDLLNIIFSFNPECLYLFPCQWNYRPDHCMYGSNCRGAEEEGISILHGNRGVYHDDKQPTFKALYEVIRDFSFEDNLFQSMYYPLQTKFLDTVHTLCGRIPQVFLKQIERTMKKVYENRVIVNVGANFRL
;
A
#
# COMPACT_ATOMS: atom_id res chain seq x y z
N MET A 1 -3.24 -1.05 -15.09
CA MET A 1 -2.79 -0.21 -13.95
C MET A 1 -1.59 -0.88 -13.32
N HIS A 2 -0.57 -0.13 -12.94
CA HIS A 2 0.69 -0.70 -12.45
C HIS A 2 0.71 -0.81 -10.91
N LEU A 3 0.97 -1.99 -10.37
CA LEU A 3 1.08 -2.20 -8.93
C LEU A 3 2.47 -2.75 -8.63
N ALA A 4 3.22 -2.07 -7.76
CA ALA A 4 4.54 -2.51 -7.32
C ALA A 4 4.52 -2.92 -5.86
N VAL A 5 5.36 -3.91 -5.56
CA VAL A 5 5.60 -4.43 -4.21
C VAL A 5 7.05 -4.87 -4.10
N VAL A 6 7.60 -4.81 -2.90
CA VAL A 6 8.95 -5.30 -2.59
C VAL A 6 8.87 -6.40 -1.54
N ALA A 7 9.43 -7.57 -1.82
CA ALA A 7 9.40 -8.74 -0.95
C ALA A 7 10.79 -9.29 -0.70
N CYS A 8 11.23 -9.31 0.56
CA CYS A 8 12.50 -9.90 0.99
C CYS A 8 12.29 -10.76 2.23
N GLY A 9 13.10 -11.80 2.41
CA GLY A 9 12.92 -12.80 3.47
C GLY A 9 11.59 -13.55 3.35
N GLU A 10 10.90 -13.74 4.48
CA GLU A 10 9.69 -14.58 4.57
C GLU A 10 8.40 -13.87 4.15
N ARG A 11 8.47 -13.01 3.13
CA ARG A 11 7.34 -12.15 2.69
C ARG A 11 6.56 -12.68 1.48
N LEU A 12 6.87 -13.90 1.02
CA LEU A 12 6.22 -14.52 -0.14
C LEU A 12 4.70 -14.63 0.03
N GLU A 13 4.25 -15.28 1.12
CA GLU A 13 2.83 -15.56 1.36
C GLU A 13 2.03 -14.27 1.53
N GLU A 14 2.53 -13.36 2.37
CA GLU A 14 1.91 -12.06 2.61
C GLU A 14 1.74 -11.26 1.31
N THR A 15 2.78 -11.26 0.45
CA THR A 15 2.73 -10.61 -0.87
C THR A 15 1.68 -11.26 -1.79
N LEU A 16 1.59 -12.59 -1.81
CA LEU A 16 0.58 -13.28 -2.63
C LEU A 16 -0.84 -12.96 -2.17
N ILE A 17 -1.08 -12.83 -0.86
CA ILE A 17 -2.38 -12.46 -0.29
C ILE A 17 -2.72 -11.00 -0.60
N MET A 18 -1.74 -10.09 -0.52
CA MET A 18 -1.91 -8.71 -0.97
C MET A 18 -2.33 -8.66 -2.46
N LEU A 19 -1.59 -9.36 -3.33
CA LEU A 19 -1.92 -9.41 -4.76
C LEU A 19 -3.30 -10.02 -5.00
N LYS A 20 -3.65 -11.09 -4.27
CA LYS A 20 -4.97 -11.72 -4.32
C LYS A 20 -6.08 -10.72 -3.99
N SER A 21 -5.95 -9.96 -2.90
CA SER A 21 -6.92 -8.92 -2.53
C SER A 21 -7.08 -7.85 -3.62
N ALA A 22 -5.99 -7.49 -4.32
CA ALA A 22 -6.04 -6.54 -5.44
C ALA A 22 -6.82 -7.11 -6.64
N VAL A 23 -6.57 -8.36 -7.04
CA VAL A 23 -7.22 -8.99 -8.22
C VAL A 23 -8.69 -9.33 -7.96
N LEU A 24 -9.04 -9.69 -6.71
CA LEU A 24 -10.43 -10.01 -6.35
C LEU A 24 -11.38 -8.86 -6.68
N PHE A 25 -10.95 -7.63 -6.45
CA PHE A 25 -11.80 -6.45 -6.56
C PHE A 25 -11.46 -5.51 -7.72
N SER A 26 -10.37 -5.73 -8.46
CA SER A 26 -10.02 -4.87 -9.59
C SER A 26 -11.01 -5.02 -10.75
N ASN A 27 -11.32 -3.88 -11.38
CA ASN A 27 -12.14 -3.83 -12.60
C ASN A 27 -11.26 -3.86 -13.84
N ARG A 28 -10.12 -3.17 -13.81
CA ARG A 28 -9.17 -3.10 -14.93
C ARG A 28 -8.00 -4.06 -14.74
N LYS A 29 -7.39 -4.46 -15.86
CA LYS A 29 -6.20 -5.31 -15.87
C LYS A 29 -5.05 -4.67 -15.09
N LEU A 30 -4.40 -5.46 -14.24
CA LEU A 30 -3.26 -5.07 -13.43
C LEU A 30 -1.94 -5.50 -14.08
N LYS A 31 -0.88 -4.73 -13.88
CA LYS A 31 0.49 -5.12 -14.21
C LYS A 31 1.32 -5.07 -12.94
N PHE A 32 1.74 -6.24 -12.45
CA PHE A 32 2.50 -6.39 -11.23
C PHE A 32 3.99 -6.21 -11.50
N HIS A 33 4.63 -5.39 -10.68
CA HIS A 33 6.07 -5.22 -10.62
C HIS A 33 6.55 -5.70 -9.25
N ILE A 34 6.99 -6.95 -9.18
CA ILE A 34 7.39 -7.59 -7.93
C ILE A 34 8.90 -7.50 -7.83
N PHE A 35 9.40 -6.72 -6.90
CA PHE A 35 10.84 -6.63 -6.61
C PHE A 35 11.16 -7.60 -5.48
N ALA A 36 11.97 -8.62 -5.76
CA ALA A 36 12.23 -9.67 -4.77
C ALA A 36 13.68 -10.16 -4.79
N GLU A 37 14.09 -10.82 -3.70
CA GLU A 37 15.33 -11.59 -3.70
C GLU A 37 15.24 -12.74 -4.72
N ASP A 38 16.36 -13.06 -5.36
CA ASP A 38 16.41 -14.08 -6.42
C ASP A 38 15.88 -15.45 -5.96
N SER A 39 16.04 -15.77 -4.67
CA SER A 39 15.52 -17.00 -4.05
C SER A 39 13.99 -17.08 -4.03
N LEU A 40 13.26 -15.96 -4.04
CA LEU A 40 11.79 -15.92 -4.03
C LEU A 40 11.18 -15.98 -5.42
N LYS A 41 11.95 -15.65 -6.46
CA LYS A 41 11.45 -15.51 -7.84
C LYS A 41 10.77 -16.78 -8.37
N PRO A 42 11.36 -17.99 -8.28
CA PRO A 42 10.71 -19.21 -8.79
C PRO A 42 9.35 -19.48 -8.12
N GLU A 43 9.26 -19.21 -6.82
CA GLU A 43 8.03 -19.43 -6.06
C GLU A 43 6.93 -18.43 -6.42
N PHE A 44 7.26 -17.15 -6.64
CA PHE A 44 6.30 -16.18 -7.16
C PHE A 44 5.77 -16.60 -8.54
N GLU A 45 6.65 -17.00 -9.45
CA GLU A 45 6.28 -17.44 -10.80
C GLU A 45 5.34 -18.64 -10.76
N ARG A 46 5.70 -19.66 -9.97
CA ARG A 46 4.88 -20.86 -9.79
C ARG A 46 3.51 -20.54 -9.18
N LYS A 47 3.48 -19.82 -8.05
CA LYS A 47 2.24 -19.53 -7.31
C LYS A 47 1.26 -18.65 -8.08
N LEU A 48 1.75 -17.68 -8.86
CA LEU A 48 0.88 -16.83 -9.67
C LEU A 48 0.30 -17.57 -10.89
N GLN A 49 1.03 -18.54 -11.44
CA GLN A 49 0.55 -19.40 -12.53
C GLN A 49 -0.49 -20.43 -12.07
N GLU A 50 -0.44 -20.84 -10.80
CA GLU A 50 -1.42 -21.75 -10.19
C GLU A 50 -2.82 -21.12 -10.00
N TRP A 51 -2.96 -19.80 -10.11
CA TRP A 51 -4.26 -19.15 -9.96
C TRP A 51 -5.21 -19.49 -11.13
N PRO A 52 -6.54 -19.52 -10.91
CA PRO A 52 -7.48 -19.91 -11.95
C PRO A 52 -7.41 -19.00 -13.20
N PRO A 53 -7.65 -19.54 -14.42
CA PRO A 53 -7.62 -18.78 -15.68
C PRO A 53 -8.50 -17.51 -15.69
N SER A 54 -9.61 -17.54 -14.95
CA SER A 54 -10.53 -16.40 -14.81
C SER A 54 -9.89 -15.20 -14.09
N TYR A 55 -8.87 -15.43 -13.27
CA TYR A 55 -8.11 -14.42 -12.55
C TYR A 55 -6.74 -14.14 -13.18
N THR A 56 -6.04 -15.13 -13.73
CA THR A 56 -4.74 -14.89 -14.41
C THR A 56 -4.88 -13.98 -15.63
N LYS A 57 -6.02 -14.01 -16.35
CA LYS A 57 -6.30 -13.05 -17.43
C LYS A 57 -6.43 -11.58 -16.95
N LYS A 58 -6.67 -11.35 -15.65
CA LYS A 58 -6.83 -10.01 -15.08
C LYS A 58 -5.50 -9.34 -14.75
N PHE A 59 -4.38 -10.03 -14.87
CA PHE A 59 -3.07 -9.41 -14.63
C PHE A 59 -1.98 -9.91 -15.57
N GLU A 60 -0.91 -9.12 -15.64
CA GLU A 60 0.42 -9.53 -16.08
C GLU A 60 1.38 -9.26 -14.92
N TYR A 61 2.52 -9.94 -14.87
CA TYR A 61 3.50 -9.71 -13.82
C TYR A 61 4.93 -9.79 -14.36
N HIS A 62 5.83 -9.08 -13.69
CA HIS A 62 7.27 -9.18 -13.88
C HIS A 62 7.93 -9.22 -12.50
N VAL A 63 8.86 -10.17 -12.31
CA VAL A 63 9.67 -10.28 -11.09
C VAL A 63 11.06 -9.73 -11.36
N TYR A 64 11.42 -8.67 -10.65
CA TYR A 64 12.68 -7.95 -10.75
C TYR A 64 13.59 -8.31 -9.56
N PRO A 65 14.91 -8.38 -9.77
CA PRO A 65 15.84 -8.45 -8.65
C PRO A 65 15.84 -7.14 -7.85
N ILE A 66 16.21 -7.21 -6.58
CA ILE A 66 16.50 -6.02 -5.76
C ILE A 66 17.71 -5.29 -6.33
N SER A 67 17.58 -3.98 -6.55
CA SER A 67 18.62 -3.15 -7.16
C SER A 67 18.55 -1.70 -6.70
N PHE A 68 19.71 -1.14 -6.36
CA PHE A 68 19.89 0.24 -5.93
C PHE A 68 20.89 0.91 -6.87
N SER A 69 20.50 2.00 -7.53
CA SER A 69 21.32 2.64 -8.58
C SER A 69 22.42 3.56 -8.05
N VAL A 70 22.31 4.01 -6.79
CA VAL A 70 23.26 4.91 -6.14
C VAL A 70 23.56 4.48 -4.71
N GLY A 71 24.73 4.85 -4.19
CA GLY A 71 25.13 4.54 -2.81
C GLY A 71 25.47 3.07 -2.57
N ASN A 72 25.49 2.66 -1.30
CA ASN A 72 25.83 1.29 -0.92
C ASN A 72 24.57 0.41 -0.83
N ALA A 73 24.50 -0.61 -1.68
CA ALA A 73 23.37 -1.54 -1.73
C ALA A 73 23.09 -2.26 -0.39
N GLN A 74 24.13 -2.57 0.41
CA GLN A 74 23.95 -3.22 1.71
C GLN A 74 23.38 -2.28 2.76
N GLU A 75 23.75 -0.99 2.71
CA GLU A 75 23.16 0.04 3.57
C GLU A 75 21.68 0.22 3.23
N TRP A 76 21.34 0.37 1.94
CA TRP A 76 19.95 0.48 1.51
C TRP A 76 19.11 -0.74 1.88
N LYS A 77 19.67 -1.95 1.69
CA LYS A 77 18.97 -3.20 2.03
C LYS A 77 18.64 -3.29 3.52
N LYS A 78 19.45 -2.69 4.39
CA LYS A 78 19.31 -2.74 5.86
C LYS A 78 18.77 -1.44 6.48
N LEU A 79 18.34 -0.47 5.66
CA LEU A 79 17.96 0.86 6.11
C LEU A 79 16.83 0.85 7.16
N PHE A 80 15.85 -0.04 7.00
CA PHE A 80 14.77 -0.23 7.96
C PHE A 80 14.29 -1.69 7.99
N LYS A 81 13.29 -2.04 7.17
CA LYS A 81 12.96 -3.44 6.86
C LYS A 81 13.77 -3.89 5.65
N PRO A 82 14.12 -5.19 5.55
CA PRO A 82 14.86 -5.71 4.43
C PRO A 82 14.27 -5.24 3.10
N CYS A 83 15.10 -4.55 2.31
CA CYS A 83 14.77 -4.03 0.98
C CYS A 83 13.67 -2.95 0.92
N ALA A 84 13.10 -2.46 2.02
CA ALA A 84 12.04 -1.46 2.00
C ALA A 84 12.42 -0.19 1.20
N ALA A 85 13.70 0.20 1.26
CA ALA A 85 14.28 1.30 0.51
C ALA A 85 14.17 1.16 -1.02
N GLN A 86 13.94 -0.04 -1.55
CA GLN A 86 13.77 -0.29 -2.99
C GLN A 86 12.69 0.60 -3.61
N ARG A 87 11.67 0.98 -2.83
CA ARG A 87 10.60 1.88 -3.28
C ARG A 87 11.12 3.24 -3.79
N LEU A 88 12.20 3.74 -3.20
CA LEU A 88 12.84 5.00 -3.57
C LEU A 88 13.46 4.95 -4.98
N PHE A 89 13.78 3.76 -5.48
CA PHE A 89 14.51 3.54 -6.74
C PHE A 89 13.59 3.16 -7.91
N LEU A 90 12.30 2.91 -7.63
CA LEU A 90 11.30 2.56 -8.65
C LEU A 90 11.24 3.55 -9.82
N PRO A 91 11.33 4.89 -9.63
CA PRO A 91 11.34 5.83 -10.74
C PRO A 91 12.48 5.61 -11.74
N MET A 92 13.63 5.12 -11.26
CA MET A 92 14.84 4.91 -12.07
C MET A 92 14.87 3.57 -12.78
N ILE A 93 14.20 2.56 -12.22
CA ILE A 93 14.15 1.21 -12.78
C ILE A 93 12.98 1.08 -13.76
N LEU A 94 11.80 1.59 -13.41
CA LEU A 94 10.60 1.50 -14.25
C LEU A 94 10.50 2.70 -15.19
N LYS A 95 11.48 2.84 -16.10
CA LYS A 95 11.60 3.98 -17.02
C LYS A 95 10.43 4.13 -17.98
N ASP A 96 9.84 3.01 -18.42
CA ASP A 96 8.70 2.98 -19.34
C ASP A 96 7.33 3.01 -18.64
N VAL A 97 7.31 3.25 -17.33
CA VAL A 97 6.07 3.34 -16.54
C VAL A 97 5.85 4.80 -16.14
N ASP A 98 4.70 5.36 -16.52
CA ASP A 98 4.35 6.74 -16.20
C ASP A 98 3.83 6.93 -14.79
N SER A 99 3.06 5.97 -14.29
CA SER A 99 2.44 6.03 -12.96
C SER A 99 2.37 4.65 -12.34
N LEU A 100 2.42 4.60 -11.02
CA LEU A 100 2.59 3.38 -10.24
C LEU A 100 1.85 3.52 -8.91
N LEU A 101 1.14 2.48 -8.48
CA LEU A 101 0.81 2.32 -7.07
C LEU A 101 1.86 1.40 -6.44
N TYR A 102 2.60 1.90 -5.47
CA TYR A 102 3.44 1.08 -4.59
C TYR A 102 2.67 0.75 -3.32
N VAL A 103 2.78 -0.50 -2.85
CA VAL A 103 2.27 -0.92 -1.53
C VAL A 103 3.26 -1.81 -0.77
N ASP A 104 3.19 -1.77 0.55
CA ASP A 104 3.85 -2.73 1.44
C ASP A 104 3.19 -4.12 1.32
N THR A 105 3.91 -5.17 1.73
CA THR A 105 3.45 -6.56 1.59
C THR A 105 2.25 -6.87 2.48
N ASP A 106 2.11 -6.19 3.62
CA ASP A 106 1.03 -6.33 4.60
C ASP A 106 -0.18 -5.43 4.31
N VAL A 107 -0.33 -4.97 3.07
CA VAL A 107 -1.49 -4.22 2.60
C VAL A 107 -2.57 -5.15 2.04
N LEU A 108 -3.84 -4.90 2.35
CA LEU A 108 -5.00 -5.60 1.80
C LEU A 108 -5.99 -4.59 1.21
N PHE A 109 -6.40 -4.83 -0.04
CA PHE A 109 -7.40 -4.02 -0.73
C PHE A 109 -8.80 -4.49 -0.36
N LEU A 110 -9.62 -3.61 0.22
CA LEU A 110 -11.04 -3.87 0.54
C LEU A 110 -11.99 -3.13 -0.43
N ARG A 111 -11.40 -2.30 -1.28
CA ARG A 111 -12.02 -1.48 -2.31
C ARG A 111 -11.24 -1.65 -3.62
N PRO A 112 -11.88 -1.56 -4.81
CA PRO A 112 -11.16 -1.66 -6.07
C PRO A 112 -10.01 -0.66 -6.15
N ILE A 113 -8.83 -1.16 -6.51
CA ILE A 113 -7.62 -0.36 -6.72
C ILE A 113 -7.82 0.75 -7.77
N ASP A 114 -8.78 0.56 -8.68
CA ASP A 114 -9.22 1.56 -9.67
C ASP A 114 -9.60 2.90 -9.05
N ASP A 115 -10.25 2.88 -7.88
CA ASP A 115 -10.72 4.09 -7.21
C ASP A 115 -9.55 4.90 -6.63
N LEU A 116 -8.54 4.22 -6.07
CA LEU A 116 -7.30 4.88 -5.61
C LEU A 116 -6.54 5.47 -6.81
N TRP A 117 -6.45 4.70 -7.90
CA TRP A 117 -5.86 5.18 -9.16
C TRP A 117 -6.54 6.43 -9.71
N GLY A 118 -7.82 6.63 -9.40
CA GLY A 118 -8.58 7.83 -9.71
C GLY A 118 -7.94 9.12 -9.19
N PHE A 119 -7.20 9.07 -8.07
CA PHE A 119 -6.53 10.25 -7.51
C PHE A 119 -5.45 10.85 -8.42
N LEU A 120 -4.86 10.08 -9.35
CA LEU A 120 -3.94 10.65 -10.35
C LEU A 120 -4.59 11.76 -11.18
N LYS A 121 -5.90 11.67 -11.44
CA LYS A 121 -6.65 12.70 -12.17
C LYS A 121 -6.92 13.94 -11.33
N ALA A 122 -6.84 13.82 -10.00
CA ALA A 122 -7.02 14.92 -9.06
C ALA A 122 -5.71 15.67 -8.77
N PHE A 123 -4.56 15.18 -9.27
CA PHE A 123 -3.30 15.87 -9.12
C PHE A 123 -3.34 17.21 -9.84
N ASN A 124 -2.94 18.27 -9.14
CA ASN A 124 -2.65 19.55 -9.76
C ASN A 124 -1.35 19.47 -10.61
N SER A 125 -0.86 20.60 -11.13
CA SER A 125 0.34 20.62 -11.97
C SER A 125 1.64 20.27 -11.24
N THR A 126 1.71 20.44 -9.92
CA THR A 126 2.93 20.21 -9.12
C THR A 126 2.97 18.84 -8.44
N GLN A 127 1.80 18.26 -8.15
CA GLN A 127 1.69 16.99 -7.45
C GLN A 127 2.22 15.81 -8.27
N LEU A 128 3.04 14.98 -7.64
CA LEU A 128 3.72 13.86 -8.27
C LEU A 128 3.63 12.56 -7.45
N ALA A 129 3.16 12.64 -6.21
CA ALA A 129 2.88 11.50 -5.38
C ALA A 129 1.63 11.72 -4.53
N ALA A 130 1.01 10.64 -4.08
CA ALA A 130 -0.05 10.65 -3.08
C ALA A 130 0.21 9.65 -1.97
N MET A 131 -0.04 10.06 -0.73
CA MET A 131 0.16 9.25 0.48
C MET A 131 -0.90 9.63 1.53
N ALA A 132 -1.08 8.79 2.54
CA ALA A 132 -1.88 9.14 3.72
C ALA A 132 -0.99 9.76 4.81
N PRO A 133 -1.57 10.61 5.68
CA PRO A 133 -0.91 10.99 6.94
C PRO A 133 -0.46 9.75 7.73
N GLU A 134 0.68 9.84 8.40
CA GLU A 134 1.12 8.80 9.32
C GLU A 134 0.19 8.76 10.55
N HIS A 135 -0.29 9.91 11.01
CA HIS A 135 -1.33 9.99 12.04
C HIS A 135 -2.33 11.09 11.73
N GLU A 136 -3.57 10.92 12.20
CA GLU A 136 -4.63 11.93 12.12
C GLU A 136 -4.52 12.98 13.24
N ILE A 137 -3.94 12.61 14.40
CA ILE A 137 -3.87 13.46 15.59
C ILE A 137 -2.40 13.75 15.95
N PRO A 138 -1.92 15.01 15.80
CA PRO A 138 -0.54 15.37 16.12
C PRO A 138 -0.11 15.06 17.56
N LYS A 139 -1.00 15.19 18.54
CA LYS A 139 -0.65 14.97 19.96
C LYS A 139 -0.23 13.52 20.29
N ILE A 140 -0.63 12.56 19.47
CA ILE A 140 -0.29 11.13 19.67
C ILE A 140 0.64 10.60 18.58
N GLY A 141 0.88 11.38 17.52
CA GLY A 141 1.69 10.96 16.38
C GLY A 141 3.19 10.84 16.70
N TRP A 142 3.85 9.93 16.00
CA TRP A 142 5.29 9.71 16.20
C TRP A 142 6.13 10.90 15.72
N TYR A 143 5.86 11.41 14.52
CA TYR A 143 6.66 12.49 13.92
C TYR A 143 6.64 13.77 14.76
N SER A 144 5.46 14.21 15.15
CA SER A 144 5.25 15.40 15.99
C SER A 144 5.89 15.32 17.37
N ARG A 145 6.06 14.12 17.93
CA ARG A 145 6.57 13.92 19.29
C ARG A 145 8.06 13.57 19.34
N PHE A 146 8.57 12.87 18.32
CA PHE A 146 9.85 12.18 18.42
C PHE A 146 10.79 12.43 17.25
N ALA A 147 10.30 12.86 16.08
CA ALA A 147 11.18 13.04 14.93
C ALA A 147 12.20 14.15 15.18
N ARG A 148 13.46 13.86 14.84
CA ARG A 148 14.61 14.79 14.95
C ARG A 148 15.09 15.26 13.58
N HIS A 149 14.24 15.14 12.58
CA HIS A 149 14.49 15.54 11.20
C HIS A 149 13.22 16.19 10.64
N PRO A 150 13.32 16.97 9.54
CA PRO A 150 12.15 17.51 8.87
C PRO A 150 11.18 16.41 8.43
N TYR A 151 9.88 16.68 8.49
CA TYR A 151 8.83 15.77 8.03
C TYR A 151 7.68 16.55 7.41
N TYR A 152 6.86 15.87 6.61
CA TYR A 152 5.77 16.52 5.90
C TYR A 152 4.61 16.90 6.83
N GLY A 153 4.11 18.12 6.69
CA GLY A 153 2.94 18.60 7.44
C GLY A 153 3.14 18.55 8.96
N THR A 154 2.09 18.21 9.69
CA THR A 154 2.10 18.18 11.17
C THR A 154 2.26 16.79 11.76
N THR A 155 2.06 15.74 10.97
CA THR A 155 2.03 14.35 11.44
C THR A 155 2.91 13.41 10.63
N GLY A 156 3.59 13.89 9.60
CA GLY A 156 4.29 13.07 8.61
C GLY A 156 3.33 12.25 7.75
N VAL A 157 3.88 11.49 6.83
CA VAL A 157 3.15 10.59 5.92
C VAL A 157 3.65 9.16 6.03
N ASN A 158 2.75 8.19 5.81
CA ASN A 158 3.07 6.78 5.80
C ASN A 158 3.35 6.28 4.37
N SER A 159 4.44 5.55 4.17
CA SER A 159 4.89 5.11 2.84
C SER A 159 4.35 3.76 2.39
N GLY A 160 3.56 3.06 3.22
CA GLY A 160 3.05 1.73 2.89
C GLY A 160 1.99 1.70 1.79
N VAL A 161 1.40 2.84 1.45
CA VAL A 161 0.57 3.01 0.25
C VAL A 161 0.98 4.32 -0.41
N MET A 162 1.59 4.25 -1.60
CA MET A 162 2.12 5.41 -2.30
C MET A 162 1.74 5.37 -3.77
N LEU A 163 0.88 6.30 -4.18
CA LEU A 163 0.56 6.52 -5.60
C LEU A 163 1.61 7.46 -6.17
N MET A 164 2.21 7.12 -7.30
CA MET A 164 3.37 7.83 -7.85
C MET A 164 3.12 8.15 -9.32
N ASN A 165 3.41 9.39 -9.73
CA ASN A 165 3.61 9.75 -11.12
C ASN A 165 5.12 9.74 -11.38
N LEU A 166 5.63 8.61 -11.87
CA LEU A 166 7.06 8.39 -12.05
C LEU A 166 7.64 9.35 -13.10
N THR A 167 6.88 9.71 -14.13
CA THR A 167 7.33 10.67 -15.15
C THR A 167 7.55 12.05 -14.55
N ARG A 168 6.65 12.52 -13.68
CA ARG A 168 6.85 13.78 -12.95
C ARG A 168 8.01 13.69 -11.95
N ILE A 169 8.16 12.57 -11.23
CA ILE A 169 9.28 12.37 -10.30
C ILE A 169 10.63 12.45 -11.01
N ARG A 170 10.76 11.78 -12.17
CA ARG A 170 11.99 11.82 -12.98
C ARG A 170 12.34 13.21 -13.50
N ASN A 171 11.33 14.03 -13.81
CA ASN A 171 11.52 15.34 -14.43
C ASN A 171 11.57 16.50 -13.42
N ALA A 172 11.30 16.25 -12.14
CA ALA A 172 11.27 17.29 -11.11
C ALA A 172 12.66 17.61 -10.55
N GLN A 173 12.82 18.87 -10.12
CA GLN A 173 13.95 19.34 -9.32
C GLN A 173 13.47 19.60 -7.91
N PHE A 174 14.02 18.86 -6.94
CA PHE A 174 13.58 18.88 -5.55
C PHE A 174 14.39 19.87 -4.73
N LYS A 175 13.69 20.81 -4.10
CA LYS A 175 14.24 21.68 -3.06
C LYS A 175 14.77 20.81 -1.93
N ASN A 176 15.90 21.19 -1.36
CA ASN A 176 16.54 20.45 -0.29
C ASN A 176 17.40 21.39 0.56
N SER A 177 17.91 20.89 1.69
CA SER A 177 18.74 21.64 2.62
C SER A 177 20.25 21.47 2.39
N MET A 178 20.66 20.94 1.25
CA MET A 178 22.07 20.66 0.92
C MET A 178 22.59 21.63 -0.13
N ILE A 179 21.81 21.88 -1.20
CA ILE A 179 22.17 22.84 -2.26
C ILE A 179 20.99 23.75 -2.67
N PRO A 180 21.23 25.03 -3.00
CA PRO A 180 20.15 25.98 -3.33
C PRO A 180 19.42 25.70 -4.66
N THR A 181 20.08 25.06 -5.62
CA THR A 181 19.57 24.88 -6.99
C THR A 181 18.55 23.75 -7.12
N GLY A 182 18.35 22.95 -6.08
CA GLY A 182 17.59 21.70 -6.15
C GLY A 182 18.40 20.55 -6.74
N LEU A 183 17.89 19.33 -6.59
CA LEU A 183 18.49 18.08 -7.09
C LEU A 183 17.43 17.23 -7.78
N ALA A 184 17.82 16.44 -8.78
CA ALA A 184 16.95 15.38 -9.28
C ALA A 184 16.72 14.31 -8.20
N TRP A 185 15.67 13.50 -8.36
CA TRP A 185 15.29 12.48 -7.37
C TRP A 185 16.46 11.56 -6.98
N GLU A 186 17.11 10.94 -7.98
CA GLU A 186 18.23 10.01 -7.77
C GLU A 186 19.45 10.67 -7.13
N GLU A 187 19.81 11.87 -7.58
CA GLU A 187 20.96 12.63 -7.10
C GLU A 187 20.81 13.01 -5.62
N MET A 188 19.57 13.19 -5.16
CA MET A 188 19.26 13.57 -3.78
C MET A 188 19.34 12.39 -2.79
N LEU A 189 19.03 11.15 -3.20
CA LEU A 189 18.80 10.04 -2.28
C LEU A 189 20.00 9.76 -1.36
N TYR A 190 21.19 9.56 -1.94
CA TYR A 190 22.37 9.18 -1.16
C TYR A 190 22.93 10.32 -0.30
N PRO A 191 23.08 11.57 -0.79
CA PRO A 191 23.44 12.71 0.06
C PRO A 191 22.46 12.92 1.23
N LEU A 192 21.15 12.79 0.96
CA LEU A 192 20.12 12.94 1.99
C LEU A 192 20.24 11.85 3.05
N TYR A 193 20.41 10.60 2.63
CA TYR A 193 20.67 9.49 3.55
C TYR A 193 21.92 9.74 4.40
N GLN A 194 23.06 10.13 3.81
CA GLN A 194 24.28 10.39 4.59
C GLN A 194 24.10 11.51 5.62
N LYS A 195 23.34 12.55 5.28
CA LYS A 195 23.01 13.65 6.19
C LYS A 195 22.16 13.21 7.38
N TYR A 196 21.18 12.34 7.15
CA TYR A 196 20.16 12.00 8.15
C TYR A 196 20.25 10.58 8.74
N LYS A 197 21.20 9.74 8.32
CA LYS A 197 21.31 8.32 8.74
C LYS A 197 21.31 8.08 10.25
N ASN A 198 21.77 9.05 11.05
CA ASN A 198 21.79 8.97 12.51
C ASN A 198 20.52 9.52 13.20
N TYR A 199 19.58 10.08 12.42
CA TYR A 199 18.36 10.71 12.92
C TYR A 199 17.08 10.05 12.41
N ILE A 200 17.14 9.31 11.30
CA ILE A 200 16.01 8.54 10.75
C ILE A 200 15.79 7.25 11.54
N THR A 201 14.53 6.99 11.89
CA THR A 201 14.09 5.80 12.62
C THR A 201 13.32 4.83 11.71
N TRP A 202 12.53 5.37 10.78
CA TRP A 202 11.73 4.62 9.79
C TRP A 202 12.39 4.58 8.40
N GLY A 203 13.68 4.91 8.33
CA GLY A 203 14.51 4.70 7.16
C GLY A 203 13.99 5.40 5.90
N ASP A 204 13.54 4.62 4.92
CA ASP A 204 13.05 5.10 3.64
C ASP A 204 11.80 5.98 3.75
N GLN A 205 10.92 5.71 4.71
CA GLN A 205 9.76 6.57 4.98
C GLN A 205 10.19 7.96 5.47
N ASP A 206 11.23 8.02 6.29
CA ASP A 206 11.75 9.29 6.81
C ASP A 206 12.41 10.11 5.70
N LEU A 207 13.12 9.46 4.77
CA LEU A 207 13.65 10.15 3.59
C LEU A 207 12.54 10.77 2.74
N LEU A 208 11.44 10.05 2.50
CA LEU A 208 10.26 10.61 1.81
C LEU A 208 9.67 11.80 2.57
N ASN A 209 9.52 11.68 3.89
CA ASN A 209 9.02 12.77 4.74
C ASN A 209 9.92 14.00 4.69
N ILE A 210 11.24 13.82 4.72
CA ILE A 210 12.20 14.92 4.60
C ILE A 210 12.07 15.57 3.22
N ILE A 211 12.03 14.79 2.13
CA ILE A 211 11.88 15.31 0.76
C ILE A 211 10.62 16.16 0.64
N PHE A 212 9.47 15.63 1.07
CA PHE A 212 8.20 16.35 0.96
C PHE A 212 8.07 17.50 1.96
N SER A 213 8.81 17.52 3.07
CA SER A 213 8.86 18.70 3.95
C SER A 213 9.42 19.94 3.25
N PHE A 214 10.36 19.76 2.32
CA PHE A 214 10.92 20.84 1.50
C PHE A 214 10.14 21.10 0.21
N ASN A 215 9.29 20.15 -0.20
CA ASN A 215 8.51 20.19 -1.44
C ASN A 215 7.04 19.85 -1.17
N PRO A 216 6.34 20.57 -0.27
CA PRO A 216 5.00 20.19 0.16
C PRO A 216 3.96 20.22 -0.98
N GLU A 217 4.19 21.05 -1.99
CA GLU A 217 3.37 21.19 -3.21
C GLU A 217 3.39 19.95 -4.11
N CYS A 218 4.37 19.07 -3.93
CA CYS A 218 4.55 17.85 -4.73
C CYS A 218 3.69 16.68 -4.23
N LEU A 219 3.02 16.81 -3.08
CA LEU A 219 2.28 15.73 -2.46
C LEU A 219 0.77 16.00 -2.45
N TYR A 220 0.00 14.99 -2.83
CA TYR A 220 -1.45 14.92 -2.61
C TYR A 220 -1.73 14.05 -1.38
N LEU A 221 -2.46 14.55 -0.39
CA LEU A 221 -2.87 13.72 0.74
C LEU A 221 -4.20 13.06 0.44
N PHE A 222 -4.21 11.72 0.36
CA PHE A 222 -5.47 11.00 0.36
C PHE A 222 -5.93 10.70 1.79
N PRO A 223 -7.25 10.58 2.03
CA PRO A 223 -7.80 10.30 3.35
C PRO A 223 -7.31 9.00 4.00
N CYS A 224 -7.28 8.95 5.34
CA CYS A 224 -6.74 7.84 6.14
C CYS A 224 -7.34 6.45 5.85
N GLN A 225 -8.58 6.35 5.35
CA GLN A 225 -9.18 5.05 5.01
C GLN A 225 -8.50 4.33 3.84
N TRP A 226 -7.64 5.03 3.09
CA TRP A 226 -6.81 4.47 2.01
C TRP A 226 -5.46 3.95 2.50
N ASN A 227 -5.18 4.03 3.80
CA ASN A 227 -4.04 3.41 4.45
C ASN A 227 -4.37 3.16 5.93
N TYR A 228 -5.40 2.38 6.19
CA TYR A 228 -5.92 2.20 7.54
C TYR A 228 -5.07 1.22 8.35
N ARG A 229 -4.46 1.71 9.43
CA ARG A 229 -3.52 0.99 10.30
C ARG A 229 -4.10 0.77 11.70
N PRO A 230 -3.52 -0.11 12.53
CA PRO A 230 -3.91 -0.28 13.93
C PRO A 230 -3.87 1.03 14.72
N ASP A 231 -2.95 1.93 14.39
CA ASP A 231 -2.83 3.26 15.01
C ASP A 231 -4.13 4.09 14.91
N HIS A 232 -5.05 3.75 13.99
CA HIS A 232 -6.35 4.42 13.83
C HIS A 232 -7.46 3.94 14.76
N CYS A 233 -7.28 2.82 15.47
CA CYS A 233 -8.29 2.30 16.40
C CYS A 233 -7.74 1.79 17.74
N MET A 234 -6.43 1.55 17.85
CA MET A 234 -5.83 0.94 19.04
C MET A 234 -5.91 1.82 20.30
N TYR A 235 -6.17 3.13 20.15
CA TYR A 235 -6.40 4.08 21.25
C TYR A 235 -7.77 4.78 21.14
N GLY A 236 -8.69 4.21 20.38
CA GLY A 236 -9.94 4.84 19.97
C GLY A 236 -9.91 5.22 18.49
N SER A 237 -11.09 5.20 17.87
CA SER A 237 -11.25 5.52 16.45
C SER A 237 -10.86 6.97 16.20
N ASN A 238 -9.94 7.20 15.25
CA ASN A 238 -9.48 8.54 14.89
C ASN A 238 -9.43 8.80 13.38
N CYS A 239 -9.89 7.85 12.55
CA CYS A 239 -9.96 8.00 11.10
C CYS A 239 -11.41 8.22 10.66
N ARG A 240 -11.80 9.50 10.57
CA ARG A 240 -13.17 9.90 10.22
C ARG A 240 -13.65 9.35 8.87
N GLY A 241 -12.77 9.35 7.86
CA GLY A 241 -13.12 8.81 6.54
C GLY A 241 -13.41 7.31 6.56
N ALA A 242 -12.82 6.54 7.48
CA ALA A 242 -13.15 5.13 7.65
C ALA A 242 -14.48 4.93 8.39
N GLU A 243 -14.84 5.80 9.33
CA GLU A 243 -16.16 5.77 9.97
C GLU A 243 -17.28 6.06 8.96
N GLU A 244 -17.06 7.07 8.11
CA GLU A 244 -18.03 7.54 7.12
C GLU A 244 -18.16 6.60 5.92
N GLU A 245 -17.06 6.02 5.41
CA GLU A 245 -17.07 5.23 4.18
C GLU A 245 -16.71 3.75 4.35
N GLY A 246 -16.12 3.39 5.49
CA GLY A 246 -15.46 2.11 5.71
C GLY A 246 -14.00 2.12 5.24
N ILE A 247 -13.25 1.10 5.67
CA ILE A 247 -11.84 0.94 5.30
C ILE A 247 -11.70 0.59 3.81
N SER A 248 -10.96 1.39 3.04
CA SER A 248 -10.70 1.11 1.62
C SER A 248 -9.47 0.24 1.43
N ILE A 249 -8.42 0.50 2.21
CA ILE A 249 -7.19 -0.29 2.22
C ILE A 249 -6.79 -0.50 3.68
N LEU A 250 -6.61 -1.76 4.07
CA LEU A 250 -6.12 -2.15 5.39
C LEU A 250 -4.61 -2.38 5.32
N HIS A 251 -3.86 -1.82 6.25
CA HIS A 251 -2.41 -1.96 6.34
C HIS A 251 -2.04 -2.58 7.68
N GLY A 252 -1.54 -3.81 7.65
CA GLY A 252 -1.19 -4.64 8.80
C GLY A 252 0.19 -4.35 9.38
N ASN A 253 0.60 -3.09 9.42
CA ASN A 253 1.91 -2.69 9.94
C ASN A 253 2.12 -3.19 11.38
N ARG A 254 3.39 -3.27 11.79
CA ARG A 254 3.83 -3.84 13.09
C ARG A 254 3.60 -5.36 13.20
N GLY A 255 3.31 -6.04 12.09
CA GLY A 255 3.20 -7.51 12.04
C GLY A 255 1.89 -8.03 12.63
N VAL A 256 0.84 -7.21 12.66
CA VAL A 256 -0.43 -7.53 13.35
C VAL A 256 -1.24 -8.67 12.72
N TYR A 257 -0.87 -9.13 11.54
CA TYR A 257 -1.44 -10.34 10.95
C TYR A 257 -0.87 -11.63 11.57
N HIS A 258 0.30 -11.54 12.22
CA HIS A 258 1.07 -12.68 12.69
C HIS A 258 1.20 -12.74 14.23
N ASP A 259 0.60 -11.78 14.93
CA ASP A 259 0.49 -11.78 16.40
C ASP A 259 -0.97 -11.60 16.85
N ASP A 260 -1.21 -11.67 18.16
CA ASP A 260 -2.55 -11.55 18.74
C ASP A 260 -2.84 -10.17 19.32
N LYS A 261 -2.04 -9.14 18.99
CA LYS A 261 -2.24 -7.77 19.53
C LYS A 261 -3.43 -7.07 18.88
N GLN A 262 -3.72 -7.37 17.61
CA GLN A 262 -4.83 -6.79 16.86
C GLN A 262 -5.60 -7.88 16.11
N PRO A 263 -6.37 -8.72 16.83
CA PRO A 263 -7.05 -9.87 16.25
C PRO A 263 -8.05 -9.51 15.15
N THR A 264 -8.60 -8.28 15.14
CA THR A 264 -9.46 -7.78 14.05
C THR A 264 -8.70 -7.68 12.72
N PHE A 265 -7.44 -7.25 12.74
CA PHE A 265 -6.60 -7.19 11.53
C PHE A 265 -6.24 -8.60 11.05
N LYS A 266 -5.80 -9.45 11.98
CA LYS A 266 -5.48 -10.86 11.72
C LYS A 266 -6.67 -11.63 11.14
N ALA A 267 -7.88 -11.45 11.71
CA ALA A 267 -9.09 -12.09 11.20
C ALA A 267 -9.38 -11.76 9.73
N LEU A 268 -9.16 -10.50 9.33
CA LEU A 268 -9.37 -10.08 7.93
C LEU A 268 -8.31 -10.69 7.00
N TYR A 269 -7.04 -10.70 7.42
CA TYR A 269 -5.95 -11.34 6.69
C TYR A 269 -6.19 -12.84 6.50
N GLU A 270 -6.52 -13.58 7.57
CA GLU A 270 -6.78 -15.01 7.54
C GLU A 270 -7.94 -15.36 6.60
N VAL A 271 -9.03 -14.60 6.66
CA VAL A 271 -10.20 -14.84 5.81
C VAL A 271 -9.86 -14.62 4.33
N ILE A 272 -9.07 -13.61 3.99
CA ILE A 272 -8.61 -13.40 2.59
C ILE A 272 -7.60 -14.48 2.18
N ARG A 273 -6.71 -14.91 3.08
CA ARG A 273 -5.77 -16.01 2.85
C ARG A 273 -6.53 -17.29 2.50
N ASP A 274 -7.49 -17.66 3.32
CA ASP A 274 -8.20 -18.94 3.27
C ASP A 274 -9.29 -18.98 2.18
N PHE A 275 -9.74 -17.83 1.67
CA PHE A 275 -10.76 -17.75 0.61
C PHE A 275 -10.33 -18.43 -0.70
N SER A 276 -11.09 -19.39 -1.24
CA SER A 276 -10.82 -19.92 -2.58
C SER A 276 -11.37 -18.99 -3.67
N PHE A 277 -10.64 -18.79 -4.78
CA PHE A 277 -11.04 -17.89 -5.87
C PHE A 277 -12.40 -18.21 -6.51
N GLU A 278 -12.81 -19.48 -6.45
CA GLU A 278 -14.06 -19.99 -7.03
C GLU A 278 -15.26 -19.89 -6.08
N ASP A 279 -14.99 -19.60 -4.80
CA ASP A 279 -16.02 -19.54 -3.78
C ASP A 279 -16.90 -18.28 -3.88
N ASN A 280 -18.04 -18.35 -3.19
CA ASN A 280 -18.91 -17.21 -2.99
C ASN A 280 -18.29 -16.25 -1.96
N LEU A 281 -18.05 -14.99 -2.36
CA LEU A 281 -17.48 -13.94 -1.50
C LEU A 281 -18.27 -13.72 -0.21
N PHE A 282 -19.59 -13.82 -0.22
CA PHE A 282 -20.37 -13.65 1.01
C PHE A 282 -20.22 -14.87 1.93
N GLN A 283 -20.38 -16.08 1.40
CA GLN A 283 -20.36 -17.32 2.18
C GLN A 283 -18.96 -17.66 2.70
N SER A 284 -17.93 -17.52 1.88
CA SER A 284 -16.56 -17.94 2.23
C SER A 284 -15.67 -16.79 2.71
N MET A 285 -16.15 -15.53 2.68
CA MET A 285 -15.36 -14.38 3.13
C MET A 285 -16.14 -13.47 4.10
N TYR A 286 -17.28 -12.90 3.67
CA TYR A 286 -17.99 -11.92 4.49
C TYR A 286 -18.58 -12.48 5.80
N TYR A 287 -19.35 -13.57 5.73
CA TYR A 287 -19.96 -14.17 6.94
C TYR A 287 -18.91 -14.76 7.90
N PRO A 288 -17.85 -15.47 7.43
CA PRO A 288 -16.75 -15.89 8.30
C PRO A 288 -16.06 -14.71 9.00
N LEU A 289 -15.89 -13.58 8.30
CA LEU A 289 -15.32 -12.37 8.88
C LEU A 289 -16.22 -11.80 9.99
N GLN A 290 -17.54 -11.74 9.77
CA GLN A 290 -18.50 -11.31 10.79
C GLN A 290 -18.41 -12.18 12.05
N THR A 291 -18.38 -13.51 11.88
CA THR A 291 -18.25 -14.45 13.00
C THR A 291 -16.93 -14.23 13.75
N LYS A 292 -15.79 -14.18 13.05
CA LYS A 292 -14.48 -13.95 13.68
C LYS A 292 -14.43 -12.62 14.44
N PHE A 293 -15.11 -11.57 13.97
CA PHE A 293 -15.11 -10.28 14.66
C PHE A 293 -15.79 -10.31 16.02
N LEU A 294 -16.73 -11.22 16.26
CA LEU A 294 -17.36 -11.42 17.58
C LEU A 294 -16.32 -11.78 18.64
N ASP A 295 -15.26 -12.49 18.25
CA ASP A 295 -14.18 -12.90 19.17
C ASP A 295 -13.17 -11.77 19.45
N THR A 296 -13.24 -10.66 18.69
CA THR A 296 -12.24 -9.57 18.76
C THR A 296 -12.65 -8.40 19.66
N VAL A 297 -13.87 -8.40 20.19
CA VAL A 297 -14.52 -7.28 20.91
C VAL A 297 -13.81 -6.84 22.21
N HIS A 298 -12.89 -7.67 22.69
CA HIS A 298 -12.05 -7.34 23.85
C HIS A 298 -11.03 -6.22 23.53
N THR A 299 -10.72 -5.96 22.25
CA THR A 299 -9.87 -4.85 21.79
C THR A 299 -10.68 -3.64 21.33
N LEU A 300 -10.09 -2.44 21.34
CA LEU A 300 -10.77 -1.23 20.84
C LEU A 300 -11.10 -1.31 19.34
N CYS A 301 -10.20 -1.87 18.54
CA CYS A 301 -10.44 -2.13 17.13
C CYS A 301 -11.61 -3.11 16.91
N GLY A 302 -11.70 -4.17 17.72
CA GLY A 302 -12.78 -5.15 17.63
C GLY A 302 -14.14 -4.65 18.10
N ARG A 303 -14.22 -3.50 18.78
CA ARG A 303 -15.47 -2.83 19.17
C ARG A 303 -16.08 -1.97 18.07
N ILE A 304 -15.39 -1.81 16.94
CA ILE A 304 -15.87 -1.06 15.78
C ILE A 304 -15.95 -1.91 14.49
N PRO A 305 -16.51 -3.15 14.53
CA PRO A 305 -16.51 -4.04 13.38
C PRO A 305 -17.21 -3.45 12.15
N GLN A 306 -18.16 -2.53 12.37
CA GLN A 306 -18.85 -1.81 11.30
C GLN A 306 -17.88 -1.04 10.37
N VAL A 307 -16.79 -0.50 10.89
CA VAL A 307 -15.80 0.26 10.11
C VAL A 307 -15.05 -0.66 9.13
N PHE A 308 -14.76 -1.89 9.57
CA PHE A 308 -14.06 -2.91 8.78
C PHE A 308 -14.98 -3.57 7.74
N LEU A 309 -16.25 -3.79 8.08
CA LEU A 309 -17.20 -4.50 7.21
C LEU A 309 -17.84 -3.63 6.14
N LYS A 310 -18.05 -2.33 6.41
CA LYS A 310 -18.86 -1.43 5.59
C LYS A 310 -18.40 -1.35 4.13
N GLN A 311 -17.12 -1.08 3.90
CA GLN A 311 -16.62 -0.90 2.53
C GLN A 311 -16.45 -2.25 1.80
N ILE A 312 -15.96 -3.29 2.48
CA ILE A 312 -15.78 -4.59 1.83
C ILE A 312 -17.13 -5.19 1.42
N GLU A 313 -18.19 -5.01 2.22
CA GLU A 313 -19.55 -5.41 1.86
C GLU A 313 -20.02 -4.71 0.57
N ARG A 314 -19.85 -3.38 0.51
CA ARG A 314 -20.19 -2.58 -0.68
C ARG A 314 -19.42 -3.06 -1.90
N THR A 315 -18.13 -3.36 -1.75
CA THR A 315 -17.30 -3.89 -2.83
C THR A 315 -17.81 -5.25 -3.31
N MET A 316 -18.11 -6.17 -2.40
CA MET A 316 -18.63 -7.49 -2.76
C MET A 316 -19.97 -7.40 -3.49
N LYS A 317 -20.92 -6.57 -3.02
CA LYS A 317 -22.21 -6.35 -3.70
C LYS A 317 -22.01 -5.92 -5.16
N LYS A 318 -21.13 -4.94 -5.40
CA LYS A 318 -20.79 -4.46 -6.75
C LYS A 318 -20.18 -5.56 -7.64
N VAL A 319 -19.35 -6.43 -7.08
CA VAL A 319 -18.78 -7.56 -7.85
C VAL A 319 -19.88 -8.49 -8.35
N TYR A 320 -20.89 -8.79 -7.52
CA TYR A 320 -22.03 -9.61 -7.94
C TYR A 320 -22.93 -8.91 -8.96
N GLU A 321 -23.24 -7.64 -8.74
CA GLU A 321 -24.03 -6.83 -9.70
C GLU A 321 -23.37 -6.85 -11.09
N ASN A 322 -22.06 -6.65 -11.17
CA ASN A 322 -21.32 -6.69 -12.43
C ASN A 322 -21.34 -8.08 -13.07
N ARG A 323 -21.25 -9.17 -12.29
CA ARG A 323 -21.35 -10.54 -12.82
C ARG A 323 -22.75 -10.83 -13.39
N VAL A 324 -23.80 -10.37 -12.70
CA VAL A 324 -25.19 -10.54 -13.16
C VAL A 324 -25.44 -9.76 -14.45
N ILE A 325 -25.02 -8.49 -14.53
CA ILE A 325 -25.19 -7.66 -15.72
C ILE A 325 -24.49 -8.27 -16.95
N VAL A 326 -23.29 -8.81 -16.78
CA VAL A 326 -22.55 -9.48 -17.88
C VAL A 326 -23.30 -10.72 -18.37
N ASN A 327 -23.83 -11.55 -17.45
CA ASN A 327 -24.55 -12.77 -17.81
C ASN A 327 -25.90 -12.47 -18.49
N VAL A 328 -26.62 -11.44 -18.03
CA VAL A 328 -27.87 -11.00 -18.65
C VAL A 328 -27.61 -10.41 -20.05
N GLY A 329 -26.60 -9.56 -20.20
CA GLY A 329 -26.24 -8.96 -21.50
C GLY A 329 -25.70 -9.95 -22.54
N ALA A 330 -25.10 -11.06 -22.11
CA ALA A 330 -24.70 -12.17 -23.00
C ALA A 330 -25.91 -12.98 -23.48
N ASN A 331 -26.91 -13.19 -22.63
CA ASN A 331 -28.13 -13.93 -22.96
C ASN A 331 -29.09 -13.15 -23.89
N PHE A 332 -28.95 -11.82 -24.00
CA PHE A 332 -29.71 -10.98 -24.93
C PHE A 332 -29.01 -10.72 -26.27
N ARG A 333 -27.84 -11.34 -26.52
CA ARG A 333 -27.10 -11.26 -27.79
C ARG A 333 -27.17 -12.55 -28.62
N LEU A 334 -28.16 -13.40 -28.36
CA LEU A 334 -28.47 -14.61 -29.14
C LEU A 334 -29.76 -14.42 -29.93
#